data_AF-V2X6T6-F1
#
_entry.id   AF-V2X6T6-F1
#
_cell.length_a   1.000
_cell.length_b   1.000
_cell.length_c   1.000
_cell.angle_alpha   90.00
_cell.angle_beta   90.00
_cell.angle_gamma   90.00
#
_symmetry.space_group_name_H-M   'P 1'
#
loop_
_entity.id
_entity.type
_entity.pdbx_description
1 polymer ?
#
loop_
_entity_poly.entity_id
_entity_poly.type
_entity_poly.pdbx_seq_one_letter_code
_entity_poly.pdbx_strand_id
1 'polypeptide(L)'
;MIFNNFFFTSILLAVLCTTTVNAVPAPAWSKRSTHGKITARSGLKLEYYQPESQFKTYGVGKPMLNAKSFADKEGLTNNTLTWIQNQLQLDDSGIAWQSGWSMHNVSCGYVKQVHDGIPFVNAVGNVMFKDNNAVAFGNSFIDKDTQTAKAKIAPSKPTIDTKDAVAKAESVFDGTNTGLSEPSLKYWVRPDGSAALVHAVQVQNESVGTSYEAFIDAHSGEVLSATDFVSDSTFRGLSVQKTNLDDGLELIVDPEDFRASPNGWNSLDGANMTDTSGNNAIILALNTTELFLEGQVGGNGSLTFDFTYDSSKDPTDPNNTNAARANAFYIANTFHDFTYLYGFTENAFNFQADNFGKGGVGGDPVMLSVQDPRDTNNADFKTLPDGQPGICRMFLWDKTLIREDGSMDNAIIIHELTHGMSGRLTGGGTASCLSTVESRGLGEGWSDAVAEWAHQTSAQVKDFVVGVRVEGKPGGIRSQPYSVDPTVNTLRYSDLALLEEPHDIGEVWANMLHNVYAALVDEHGFSDTALTDPTGSEGNVVFLHLLIDGLALNPCNPTFPQARDAIIQADQVRYNGENECLLWRVFASRGLGLRAGRFRNDRSVPANCV
;
A
#
# COMPACT_ATOMS: atom_id res chain seq x y z
N MET A 1 -46.74 -1.93 -75.02
CA MET A 1 -47.20 -0.58 -74.64
C MET A 1 -46.83 -0.34 -73.20
N ILE A 2 -46.03 0.70 -72.98
CA ILE A 2 -45.81 1.47 -71.74
C ILE A 2 -45.06 0.76 -70.58
N PHE A 3 -43.85 1.28 -70.37
CA PHE A 3 -42.91 1.11 -69.25
C PHE A 3 -43.45 1.71 -67.93
N ASN A 4 -43.11 1.12 -66.77
CA ASN A 4 -42.17 1.75 -65.81
C ASN A 4 -41.89 0.91 -64.54
N ASN A 5 -40.59 0.70 -64.29
CA ASN A 5 -39.86 0.41 -63.06
C ASN A 5 -40.61 -0.04 -61.79
N PHE A 6 -40.53 -1.34 -61.49
CA PHE A 6 -40.50 -1.89 -60.13
C PHE A 6 -39.12 -2.51 -59.90
N PHE A 7 -38.25 -1.81 -59.20
CA PHE A 7 -37.06 -2.38 -58.56
C PHE A 7 -36.83 -1.63 -57.25
N PHE A 8 -36.61 -2.40 -56.18
CA PHE A 8 -36.39 -1.99 -54.78
C PHE A 8 -37.61 -1.49 -53.99
N THR A 9 -38.28 -2.41 -53.31
CA THR A 9 -38.73 -2.25 -51.91
C THR A 9 -39.28 -3.59 -51.41
N SER A 10 -38.37 -4.52 -51.11
CA SER A 10 -38.68 -5.76 -50.40
C SER A 10 -37.45 -6.13 -49.58
N ILE A 11 -37.29 -5.47 -48.43
CA ILE A 11 -36.51 -5.78 -47.21
C ILE A 11 -36.55 -4.47 -46.40
N LEU A 12 -37.61 -4.25 -45.62
CA LEU A 12 -37.68 -3.29 -44.50
C LEU A 12 -39.11 -3.26 -43.95
N LEU A 13 -39.54 -4.33 -43.27
CA LEU A 13 -40.66 -4.26 -42.31
C LEU A 13 -40.69 -5.51 -41.40
N ALA A 14 -39.57 -5.81 -40.73
CA ALA A 14 -39.51 -6.87 -39.71
C ALA A 14 -38.50 -6.60 -38.58
N VAL A 15 -38.11 -5.33 -38.37
CA VAL A 15 -37.31 -4.90 -37.22
C VAL A 15 -37.80 -3.50 -36.85
N LEU A 16 -38.71 -3.39 -35.88
CA LEU A 16 -39.04 -2.17 -35.11
C LEU A 16 -40.14 -2.51 -34.09
N CYS A 17 -39.84 -3.44 -33.19
CA CYS A 17 -40.46 -3.55 -31.86
C CYS A 17 -39.41 -4.11 -30.88
N THR A 18 -38.17 -3.63 -30.97
CA THR A 18 -37.27 -3.66 -29.80
C THR A 18 -37.71 -2.50 -28.92
N THR A 19 -38.47 -2.78 -27.87
CA THR A 19 -38.56 -1.86 -26.74
C THR A 19 -37.16 -1.76 -26.15
N THR A 20 -36.38 -0.78 -26.61
CA THR A 20 -35.16 -0.36 -25.93
C THR A 20 -35.60 0.16 -24.57
N VAL A 21 -35.44 -0.67 -23.53
CA VAL A 21 -35.42 -0.17 -22.16
C VAL A 21 -34.14 0.65 -22.05
N ASN A 22 -34.23 1.93 -22.40
CA ASN A 22 -33.22 2.90 -22.05
C ASN A 22 -33.37 3.13 -20.54
N ALA A 23 -32.78 2.24 -19.73
CA ALA A 23 -32.42 2.61 -18.38
C ALA A 23 -31.41 3.74 -18.53
N VAL A 24 -31.81 4.96 -18.20
CA VAL A 24 -30.88 6.07 -18.06
C VAL A 24 -29.80 5.58 -17.10
N PRO A 25 -28.52 5.54 -17.49
CA PRO A 25 -27.46 5.14 -16.56
C PRO A 25 -27.58 6.05 -15.34
N ALA A 26 -27.77 5.43 -14.18
CA ALA A 26 -27.83 6.20 -12.95
C ALA A 26 -26.53 7.05 -12.86
N PRO A 27 -26.62 8.32 -12.43
CA PRO A 27 -25.46 9.19 -12.40
C PRO A 27 -24.30 8.54 -11.62
N ALA A 28 -23.05 8.76 -12.02
CA ALA A 28 -21.89 8.10 -11.38
C ALA A 28 -21.84 8.27 -9.85
N TRP A 29 -22.45 9.33 -9.30
CA TRP A 29 -22.56 9.55 -7.85
C TRP A 29 -23.51 8.56 -7.15
N SER A 30 -24.54 8.01 -7.81
CA SER A 30 -25.47 7.06 -7.19
C SER A 30 -24.82 5.69 -6.95
N LYS A 31 -23.79 5.34 -7.74
CA LYS A 31 -22.97 4.16 -7.47
C LYS A 31 -22.14 4.31 -6.19
N ARG A 32 -21.73 5.53 -5.83
CA ARG A 32 -20.89 5.79 -4.64
C ARG A 32 -21.61 5.48 -3.32
N SER A 33 -22.94 5.51 -3.29
CA SER A 33 -23.72 5.23 -2.08
C SER A 33 -24.11 3.75 -1.91
N THR A 34 -23.96 2.95 -2.96
CA THR A 34 -24.52 1.59 -3.04
C THR A 34 -23.51 0.52 -3.47
N HIS A 35 -22.37 0.90 -4.06
CA HIS A 35 -21.39 -0.03 -4.61
C HIS A 35 -19.98 0.23 -4.05
N GLY A 36 -19.19 -0.84 -3.94
CA GLY A 36 -17.76 -0.83 -3.60
C GLY A 36 -16.98 -1.80 -4.48
N LYS A 37 -15.65 -1.71 -4.49
CA LYS A 37 -14.78 -2.64 -5.22
C LYS A 37 -14.04 -3.52 -4.23
N ILE A 38 -13.92 -4.80 -4.55
CA ILE A 38 -13.13 -5.76 -3.78
C ILE A 38 -12.21 -6.47 -4.77
N THR A 39 -10.92 -6.55 -4.45
CA THR A 39 -9.97 -7.32 -5.27
C THR A 39 -9.45 -8.46 -4.41
N ALA A 40 -9.86 -9.68 -4.71
CA ALA A 40 -9.32 -10.86 -4.04
C ALA A 40 -7.88 -11.13 -4.51
N ARG A 41 -7.06 -11.78 -3.67
CA ARG A 41 -5.67 -12.13 -4.01
C ARG A 41 -5.52 -13.02 -5.24
N SER A 42 -6.56 -13.79 -5.59
CA SER A 42 -6.64 -14.50 -6.88
C SER A 42 -6.68 -13.58 -8.12
N GLY A 43 -6.68 -12.26 -7.94
CA GLY A 43 -6.86 -11.25 -8.99
C GLY A 43 -8.32 -11.05 -9.39
N LEU A 44 -9.25 -11.76 -8.74
CA LEU A 44 -10.69 -11.65 -9.00
C LEU A 44 -11.21 -10.30 -8.50
N LYS A 45 -11.75 -9.51 -9.44
CA LYS A 45 -12.42 -8.24 -9.14
C LYS A 45 -13.89 -8.49 -8.88
N LEU A 46 -14.33 -8.18 -7.67
CA LEU A 46 -15.70 -8.28 -7.19
C LEU A 46 -16.28 -6.89 -6.93
N GLU A 47 -17.59 -6.81 -6.95
CA GLU A 47 -18.33 -5.60 -6.60
C GLU A 47 -19.09 -5.85 -5.28
N TYR A 48 -18.86 -5.03 -4.27
CA TYR A 48 -19.74 -4.93 -3.12
C TYR A 48 -21.01 -4.19 -3.57
N TYR A 49 -22.18 -4.65 -3.12
CA TYR A 49 -23.43 -3.95 -3.36
C TYR A 49 -24.36 -4.02 -2.16
N GLN A 50 -25.01 -2.89 -1.88
CA GLN A 50 -26.14 -2.78 -0.98
C GLN A 50 -27.29 -2.03 -1.66
N PRO A 51 -28.56 -2.41 -1.41
CA PRO A 51 -29.71 -1.62 -1.78
C PRO A 51 -29.62 -0.20 -1.19
N GLU A 52 -30.26 0.75 -1.87
CA GLU A 52 -30.29 2.13 -1.41
C GLU A 52 -30.84 2.24 0.01
N SER A 53 -30.07 2.89 0.88
CA SER A 53 -30.45 3.09 2.28
C SER A 53 -31.38 4.29 2.42
N GLN A 54 -32.50 4.09 3.09
CA GLN A 54 -33.43 5.12 3.49
C GLN A 54 -33.24 5.44 4.97
N PHE A 55 -33.10 6.72 5.32
CA PHE A 55 -32.98 7.17 6.69
C PHE A 55 -33.97 8.30 6.99
N LYS A 56 -34.70 8.18 8.09
CA LYS A 56 -35.72 9.14 8.51
C LYS A 56 -35.59 9.46 9.99
N THR A 57 -35.65 10.73 10.33
CA THR A 57 -35.66 11.25 11.71
C THR A 57 -37.03 11.82 12.07
N TYR A 58 -37.36 11.81 13.36
CA TYR A 58 -38.66 12.27 13.89
C TYR A 58 -38.51 13.41 14.91
N GLY A 59 -37.38 14.12 14.91
CA GLY A 59 -37.12 15.22 15.84
C GLY A 59 -37.23 14.80 17.31
N VAL A 60 -38.17 15.40 18.04
CA VAL A 60 -38.47 15.08 19.46
C VAL A 60 -39.09 13.68 19.67
N GLY A 61 -39.44 12.98 18.58
CA GLY A 61 -39.92 11.61 18.59
C GLY A 61 -41.37 11.46 18.12
N LYS A 62 -41.67 10.35 17.43
CA LYS A 62 -43.01 9.93 17.04
C LYS A 62 -43.54 8.91 18.05
N PRO A 63 -44.67 9.18 18.76
CA PRO A 63 -45.20 8.28 19.77
C PRO A 63 -45.55 6.90 19.22
N MET A 64 -45.17 5.86 19.95
CA MET A 64 -45.67 4.51 19.73
C MET A 64 -46.97 4.28 20.48
N LEU A 65 -48.05 4.03 19.75
CA LEU A 65 -49.33 3.65 20.34
C LEU A 65 -49.25 2.20 20.85
N ASN A 66 -49.70 1.96 22.08
CA ASN A 66 -49.72 0.64 22.74
C ASN A 66 -48.35 -0.05 22.82
N ALA A 67 -47.28 0.73 23.01
CA ALA A 67 -45.94 0.19 23.16
C ALA A 67 -45.87 -0.84 24.30
N LYS A 68 -45.19 -1.95 24.03
CA LYS A 68 -44.72 -2.88 25.06
C LYS A 68 -43.53 -2.28 25.80
N SER A 69 -43.05 -2.98 26.81
CA SER A 69 -41.85 -2.56 27.55
C SER A 69 -40.64 -2.52 26.61
N PHE A 70 -39.87 -1.42 26.66
CA PHE A 70 -38.60 -1.30 25.95
C PHE A 70 -37.43 -1.88 26.76
N ALA A 71 -37.64 -2.18 28.04
CA ALA A 71 -36.59 -2.64 28.94
C ALA A 71 -36.26 -4.14 28.77
N ASP A 72 -37.21 -4.93 28.26
CA ASP A 72 -37.02 -6.35 28.01
C ASP A 72 -36.98 -6.68 26.52
N LYS A 73 -36.33 -7.81 26.20
CA LYS A 73 -36.08 -8.25 24.82
C LYS A 73 -37.38 -8.49 24.05
N GLU A 74 -38.39 -9.09 24.69
CA GLU A 74 -39.64 -9.45 24.01
C GLU A 74 -40.43 -8.20 23.63
N GLY A 75 -40.56 -7.25 24.56
CA GLY A 75 -41.23 -5.99 24.30
C GLY A 75 -40.48 -5.12 23.28
N LEU A 76 -39.15 -5.02 23.35
CA LEU A 76 -38.36 -4.30 22.35
C LEU A 76 -38.46 -4.95 20.95
N THR A 77 -38.45 -6.28 20.89
CA THR A 77 -38.65 -7.03 19.64
C THR A 77 -40.00 -6.68 19.03
N ASN A 78 -41.07 -6.80 19.81
CA ASN A 78 -42.44 -6.51 19.37
C ASN A 78 -42.60 -5.06 18.92
N ASN A 79 -42.07 -4.10 19.70
CA ASN A 79 -42.13 -2.68 19.36
C ASN A 79 -41.40 -2.38 18.05
N THR A 80 -40.20 -2.94 17.87
CA THR A 80 -39.39 -2.74 16.66
C THR A 80 -40.11 -3.28 15.42
N LEU A 81 -40.54 -4.54 15.46
CA LEU A 81 -41.22 -5.18 14.32
C LEU A 81 -42.52 -4.44 13.97
N THR A 82 -43.37 -4.19 14.97
CA THR A 82 -44.64 -3.48 14.78
C THR A 82 -44.42 -2.08 14.19
N TRP A 83 -43.39 -1.38 14.65
CA TRP A 83 -43.10 -0.04 14.16
C TRP A 83 -42.72 -0.05 12.67
N ILE A 84 -41.83 -0.98 12.28
CA ILE A 84 -41.35 -1.10 10.90
C ILE A 84 -42.48 -1.52 9.97
N GLN A 85 -43.24 -2.55 10.36
CA GLN A 85 -44.41 -3.02 9.60
C GLN A 85 -45.41 -1.90 9.34
N ASN A 86 -45.69 -1.07 10.34
CA ASN A 86 -46.60 0.06 10.17
C ASN A 86 -46.02 1.19 9.31
N GLN A 87 -44.71 1.44 9.35
CA GLN A 87 -44.11 2.48 8.50
C GLN A 87 -44.03 2.07 7.04
N LEU A 88 -43.78 0.79 6.77
CA LEU A 88 -43.53 0.26 5.43
C LEU A 88 -44.68 -0.55 4.85
N GLN A 89 -45.78 -0.73 5.61
CA GLN A 89 -46.95 -1.52 5.22
C GLN A 89 -46.59 -2.99 4.87
N LEU A 90 -45.66 -3.57 5.63
CA LEU A 90 -45.17 -4.94 5.41
C LEU A 90 -46.04 -5.99 6.10
N ASP A 91 -46.10 -7.18 5.51
CA ASP A 91 -46.71 -8.37 6.14
C ASP A 91 -45.84 -8.93 7.29
N ASP A 92 -46.44 -9.81 8.10
CA ASP A 92 -45.78 -10.43 9.28
C ASP A 92 -44.60 -11.36 8.95
N SER A 93 -44.39 -11.68 7.67
CA SER A 93 -43.39 -12.66 7.24
C SER A 93 -42.14 -12.05 6.61
N GLY A 94 -42.16 -10.76 6.29
CA GLY A 94 -41.12 -10.10 5.49
C GLY A 94 -39.90 -9.62 6.27
N ILE A 95 -39.94 -9.60 7.60
CA ILE A 95 -38.83 -9.13 8.45
C ILE A 95 -38.67 -10.01 9.68
N ALA A 96 -37.44 -10.14 10.16
CA ALA A 96 -37.14 -10.84 11.41
C ALA A 96 -36.25 -10.00 12.33
N TRP A 97 -36.45 -10.20 13.63
CA TRP A 97 -35.60 -9.66 14.67
C TRP A 97 -34.17 -10.20 14.55
N GLN A 98 -33.19 -9.31 14.58
CA GLN A 98 -31.78 -9.68 14.63
C GLN A 98 -31.24 -9.52 16.06
N SER A 99 -31.29 -8.31 16.59
CA SER A 99 -30.72 -7.95 17.89
C SER A 99 -31.23 -6.59 18.34
N GLY A 100 -30.88 -6.18 19.55
CA GLY A 100 -31.17 -4.86 20.06
C GLY A 100 -30.67 -4.68 21.47
N TRP A 101 -30.71 -3.44 21.94
CA TRP A 101 -30.24 -3.06 23.26
C TRP A 101 -31.11 -1.95 23.83
N SER A 102 -31.09 -1.85 25.16
CA SER A 102 -31.77 -0.80 25.92
C SER A 102 -30.86 -0.30 27.04
N MET A 103 -30.65 1.01 27.11
CA MET A 103 -29.86 1.64 28.14
C MET A 103 -30.59 2.91 28.62
N HIS A 104 -30.95 2.93 29.91
CA HIS A 104 -31.81 3.97 30.50
C HIS A 104 -33.11 4.13 29.70
N ASN A 105 -33.34 5.30 29.10
CA ASN A 105 -34.52 5.59 28.30
C ASN A 105 -34.24 5.59 26.79
N VAL A 106 -33.14 4.99 26.34
CA VAL A 106 -32.82 4.85 24.92
C VAL A 106 -32.75 3.37 24.56
N SER A 107 -33.38 3.00 23.46
CA SER A 107 -33.39 1.62 22.96
C SER A 107 -33.19 1.58 21.46
N CYS A 108 -32.51 0.56 20.96
CA CYS A 108 -32.32 0.33 19.53
C CYS A 108 -32.68 -1.11 19.19
N GLY A 109 -33.48 -1.29 18.13
CA GLY A 109 -33.78 -2.60 17.57
C GLY A 109 -33.24 -2.73 16.16
N TYR A 110 -32.66 -3.88 15.85
CA TYR A 110 -32.10 -4.25 14.55
C TYR A 110 -32.88 -5.43 13.97
N VAL A 111 -33.16 -5.38 12.67
CA VAL A 111 -33.93 -6.38 11.94
C VAL A 111 -33.29 -6.68 10.59
N LYS A 112 -33.65 -7.82 10.01
CA LYS A 112 -33.31 -8.18 8.62
C LYS A 112 -34.57 -8.44 7.82
N GLN A 113 -34.53 -8.15 6.52
CA GLN A 113 -35.53 -8.65 5.60
C GLN A 113 -35.39 -10.18 5.48
N VAL A 114 -36.50 -10.89 5.29
CA VAL A 114 -36.55 -12.35 5.22
C VAL A 114 -37.42 -12.81 4.05
N HIS A 115 -37.01 -13.89 3.40
CA HIS A 115 -37.80 -14.64 2.45
C HIS A 115 -37.66 -16.14 2.73
N ASP A 116 -38.77 -16.89 2.80
CA ASP A 116 -38.78 -18.32 3.16
C ASP A 116 -38.01 -18.65 4.47
N GLY A 117 -38.02 -17.74 5.45
CA GLY A 117 -37.27 -17.90 6.70
C GLY A 117 -35.75 -17.68 6.58
N ILE A 118 -35.24 -17.37 5.38
CA ILE A 118 -33.83 -17.07 5.13
C ILE A 118 -33.63 -15.56 5.10
N PRO A 119 -32.71 -15.00 5.93
CA PRO A 119 -32.49 -13.57 5.99
C PRO A 119 -31.64 -13.07 4.82
N PHE A 120 -31.89 -11.83 4.41
CA PHE A 120 -31.04 -11.10 3.49
C PHE A 120 -29.78 -10.59 4.21
N VAL A 121 -28.64 -10.59 3.53
CA VAL A 121 -27.39 -10.07 4.11
C VAL A 121 -27.29 -8.54 3.98
N ASN A 122 -27.70 -7.98 2.85
CA ASN A 122 -27.58 -6.55 2.52
C ASN A 122 -28.92 -5.77 2.59
N ALA A 123 -30.02 -6.39 3.03
CA ALA A 123 -31.31 -5.72 3.26
C ALA A 123 -31.68 -5.75 4.76
N VAL A 124 -31.31 -4.69 5.48
CA VAL A 124 -31.37 -4.60 6.94
C VAL A 124 -32.12 -3.34 7.39
N GLY A 125 -32.53 -3.30 8.66
CA GLY A 125 -33.17 -2.11 9.22
C GLY A 125 -32.92 -1.93 10.71
N ASN A 126 -33.05 -0.70 11.17
CA ASN A 126 -32.84 -0.33 12.57
C ASN A 126 -33.76 0.80 13.01
N VAL A 127 -34.30 0.71 14.23
CA VAL A 127 -35.14 1.75 14.82
C VAL A 127 -34.55 2.18 16.16
N MET A 128 -34.40 3.48 16.33
CA MET A 128 -33.99 4.09 17.60
C MET A 128 -35.21 4.65 18.32
N PHE A 129 -35.33 4.35 19.61
CA PHE A 129 -36.38 4.80 20.50
C PHE A 129 -35.80 5.63 21.65
N LYS A 130 -36.55 6.67 22.06
CA LYS A 130 -36.35 7.41 23.30
C LYS A 130 -37.65 7.45 24.08
N ASP A 131 -37.62 6.97 25.31
CA ASP A 131 -38.81 6.68 26.11
C ASP A 131 -39.76 5.78 25.29
N ASN A 132 -40.98 6.26 25.00
CA ASN A 132 -41.97 5.54 24.18
C ASN A 132 -42.09 6.09 22.75
N ASN A 133 -41.07 6.81 22.26
CA ASN A 133 -41.09 7.47 20.96
C ASN A 133 -40.02 6.90 20.03
N ALA A 134 -40.37 6.64 18.78
CA ALA A 134 -39.38 6.40 17.74
C ALA A 134 -38.75 7.72 17.30
N VAL A 135 -37.43 7.82 17.36
CA VAL A 135 -36.68 9.04 17.04
C VAL A 135 -35.96 8.96 15.70
N ALA A 136 -35.59 7.75 15.27
CA ALA A 136 -34.97 7.52 13.97
C ALA A 136 -35.27 6.12 13.42
N PHE A 137 -35.26 6.00 12.10
CA PHE A 137 -35.38 4.73 11.39
C PHE A 137 -34.51 4.71 10.15
N GLY A 138 -33.68 3.69 10.04
CA GLY A 138 -32.91 3.36 8.85
C GLY A 138 -33.36 2.01 8.29
N ASN A 139 -33.40 1.87 6.96
CA ASN A 139 -33.52 0.56 6.32
C ASN A 139 -32.96 0.57 4.89
N SER A 140 -32.60 -0.61 4.39
CA SER A 140 -32.22 -0.88 2.99
C SER A 140 -33.11 -1.97 2.40
N PHE A 141 -34.37 -2.05 2.81
CA PHE A 141 -35.26 -3.11 2.36
C PHE A 141 -35.64 -2.94 0.89
N ILE A 142 -35.76 -4.07 0.20
CA ILE A 142 -36.32 -4.10 -1.15
C ILE A 142 -37.84 -4.25 -1.05
N ASP A 143 -38.57 -3.35 -1.69
CA ASP A 143 -40.03 -3.39 -1.77
C ASP A 143 -40.48 -4.57 -2.65
N LYS A 144 -41.55 -5.26 -2.25
CA LYS A 144 -42.20 -6.28 -3.10
C LYS A 144 -42.89 -5.62 -4.31
N ASP A 145 -43.33 -4.35 -4.20
CA ASP A 145 -44.21 -3.71 -5.18
C ASP A 145 -43.63 -2.51 -5.97
N THR A 146 -42.65 -1.74 -5.49
CA THR A 146 -42.07 -0.62 -6.26
C THR A 146 -40.54 -0.43 -6.20
N GLN A 147 -39.85 -1.00 -7.19
CA GLN A 147 -38.97 -0.32 -8.19
C GLN A 147 -38.27 -1.36 -9.09
N THR A 148 -38.49 -2.65 -8.83
CA THR A 148 -38.39 -3.72 -9.81
C THR A 148 -39.59 -4.64 -9.61
N ALA A 149 -40.67 -4.45 -10.35
CA ALA A 149 -41.84 -5.34 -10.37
C ALA A 149 -41.53 -6.76 -10.93
N LYS A 150 -40.28 -7.25 -10.77
CA LYS A 150 -39.73 -8.55 -11.14
C LYS A 150 -38.47 -8.91 -10.31
N ALA A 151 -38.39 -8.60 -9.02
CA ALA A 151 -37.30 -9.15 -8.18
C ALA A 151 -37.41 -10.68 -8.20
N LYS A 152 -36.63 -11.35 -9.06
CA LYS A 152 -36.54 -12.80 -9.09
C LYS A 152 -35.71 -13.22 -7.89
N ILE A 153 -36.37 -13.75 -6.87
CA ILE A 153 -35.69 -14.38 -5.75
C ILE A 153 -35.38 -15.82 -6.15
N ALA A 154 -34.12 -16.23 -5.99
CA ALA A 154 -33.69 -17.60 -6.26
C ALA A 154 -34.40 -18.60 -5.33
N PRO A 155 -34.56 -19.88 -5.73
CA PRO A 155 -35.14 -20.90 -4.85
C PRO A 155 -34.38 -21.03 -3.51
N SER A 156 -35.12 -21.18 -2.41
CA SER A 156 -34.58 -21.28 -1.04
C SER A 156 -33.80 -22.57 -0.73
N LYS A 157 -33.84 -23.56 -1.63
CA LYS A 157 -33.13 -24.83 -1.46
C LYS A 157 -31.81 -24.82 -2.25
N PRO A 158 -30.64 -24.85 -1.59
CA PRO A 158 -29.35 -24.85 -2.28
C PRO A 158 -29.16 -26.13 -3.10
N THR A 159 -28.40 -26.03 -4.20
CA THR A 159 -28.00 -27.20 -5.01
C THR A 159 -26.52 -27.55 -4.88
N ILE A 160 -25.71 -26.71 -4.22
CA ILE A 160 -24.32 -27.02 -3.84
C ILE A 160 -24.20 -27.24 -2.32
N ASP A 161 -23.24 -28.09 -1.92
CA ASP A 161 -22.94 -28.33 -0.50
C ASP A 161 -22.19 -27.13 0.11
N THR A 162 -22.45 -26.85 1.38
CA THR A 162 -21.76 -25.80 2.13
C THR A 162 -20.24 -26.05 2.17
N LYS A 163 -19.77 -27.30 2.18
CA LYS A 163 -18.33 -27.63 2.15
C LYS A 163 -17.66 -27.16 0.86
N ASP A 164 -18.34 -27.30 -0.26
CA ASP A 164 -17.83 -26.85 -1.56
C ASP A 164 -17.76 -25.32 -1.61
N ALA A 165 -18.75 -24.63 -1.01
CA ALA A 165 -18.72 -23.19 -0.87
C ALA A 165 -17.58 -22.69 0.05
N VAL A 166 -17.30 -23.40 1.15
CA VAL A 166 -16.15 -23.11 2.03
C VAL A 166 -14.84 -23.26 1.27
N ALA A 167 -14.61 -24.41 0.63
CA ALA A 167 -13.39 -24.64 -0.16
C ALA A 167 -13.20 -23.59 -1.27
N LYS A 168 -14.31 -23.15 -1.89
CA LYS A 168 -14.29 -22.08 -2.89
C LYS A 168 -13.88 -20.74 -2.29
N ALA A 169 -14.43 -20.38 -1.12
CA ALA A 169 -14.08 -19.15 -0.41
C ALA A 169 -12.60 -19.12 -0.02
N GLU A 170 -12.13 -20.20 0.61
CA GLU A 170 -10.73 -20.36 1.04
C GLU A 170 -9.77 -20.24 -0.13
N SER A 171 -10.09 -20.87 -1.26
CA SER A 171 -9.26 -20.79 -2.47
C SER A 171 -9.25 -19.40 -3.14
N VAL A 172 -10.38 -18.68 -3.17
CA VAL A 172 -10.47 -17.40 -3.89
C VAL A 172 -9.82 -16.27 -3.09
N PHE A 173 -9.99 -16.29 -1.77
CA PHE A 173 -9.49 -15.27 -0.85
C PHE A 173 -8.17 -15.64 -0.18
N ASP A 174 -7.61 -16.81 -0.51
CA ASP A 174 -6.36 -17.31 0.08
C ASP A 174 -6.41 -17.26 1.62
N GLY A 175 -7.47 -17.82 2.20
CA GLY A 175 -7.74 -17.75 3.63
C GLY A 175 -8.35 -19.04 4.17
N THR A 176 -8.57 -19.09 5.47
CA THR A 176 -9.15 -20.25 6.17
C THR A 176 -10.47 -19.86 6.82
N ASN A 177 -11.48 -20.72 6.73
CA ASN A 177 -12.65 -20.60 7.61
C ASN A 177 -12.25 -21.05 9.02
N THR A 178 -12.05 -20.10 9.92
CA THR A 178 -11.55 -20.35 11.28
C THR A 178 -12.59 -20.97 12.21
N GLY A 179 -13.83 -21.17 11.74
CA GLY A 179 -14.94 -21.65 12.56
C GLY A 179 -15.46 -20.63 13.59
N LEU A 180 -14.99 -19.37 13.54
CA LEU A 180 -15.51 -18.28 14.38
C LEU A 180 -16.99 -17.98 14.09
N SER A 181 -17.43 -18.27 12.86
CA SER A 181 -18.83 -18.19 12.45
C SER A 181 -19.15 -19.35 11.51
N GLU A 182 -20.23 -20.06 11.81
CA GLU A 182 -20.72 -21.15 10.96
C GLU A 182 -21.25 -20.58 9.63
N PRO A 183 -20.85 -21.16 8.48
CA PRO A 183 -21.42 -20.80 7.20
C PRO A 183 -22.95 -20.85 7.23
N SER A 184 -23.61 -19.87 6.62
CA SER A 184 -25.07 -19.80 6.65
C SER A 184 -25.66 -19.38 5.31
N LEU A 185 -26.85 -19.91 5.02
CA LEU A 185 -27.63 -19.48 3.86
C LEU A 185 -28.18 -18.07 4.10
N LYS A 186 -28.00 -17.22 3.10
CA LYS A 186 -28.52 -15.85 3.06
C LYS A 186 -29.08 -15.56 1.67
N TYR A 187 -29.94 -14.56 1.58
CA TYR A 187 -30.19 -13.89 0.31
C TYR A 187 -29.29 -12.68 0.14
N TRP A 188 -28.69 -12.52 -1.03
CA TRP A 188 -27.94 -11.32 -1.40
C TRP A 188 -28.67 -10.62 -2.54
N VAL A 189 -29.07 -9.37 -2.32
CA VAL A 189 -29.69 -8.53 -3.36
C VAL A 189 -28.61 -8.14 -4.36
N ARG A 190 -28.93 -8.25 -5.65
CA ARG A 190 -28.07 -7.86 -6.78
C ARG A 190 -28.38 -6.43 -7.25
N PRO A 191 -27.46 -5.77 -7.97
CA PRO A 191 -27.69 -4.44 -8.53
C PRO A 191 -28.91 -4.33 -9.46
N ASP A 192 -29.33 -5.44 -10.09
CA ASP A 192 -30.52 -5.51 -10.94
C ASP A 192 -31.85 -5.67 -10.15
N GLY A 193 -31.77 -5.72 -8.83
CA GLY A 193 -32.90 -5.91 -7.91
C GLY A 193 -33.36 -7.36 -7.76
N SER A 194 -32.69 -8.33 -8.37
CA SER A 194 -32.92 -9.77 -8.09
C SER A 194 -32.20 -10.19 -6.80
N ALA A 195 -32.51 -11.37 -6.27
CA ALA A 195 -31.86 -11.89 -5.06
C ALA A 195 -31.32 -13.30 -5.29
N ALA A 196 -30.02 -13.49 -5.06
CA ALA A 196 -29.38 -14.79 -5.11
C ALA A 196 -29.42 -15.45 -3.73
N LEU A 197 -29.69 -16.75 -3.69
CA LEU A 197 -29.39 -17.55 -2.51
C LEU A 197 -27.88 -17.76 -2.48
N VAL A 198 -27.23 -17.45 -1.36
CA VAL A 198 -25.78 -17.58 -1.19
C VAL A 198 -25.43 -18.34 0.09
N HIS A 199 -24.33 -19.08 0.06
CA HIS A 199 -23.61 -19.45 1.25
C HIS A 199 -22.73 -18.25 1.65
N ALA A 200 -23.00 -17.66 2.82
CA ALA A 200 -22.15 -16.67 3.43
C ALA A 200 -21.07 -17.38 4.25
N VAL A 201 -19.81 -17.22 3.86
CA VAL A 201 -18.66 -17.91 4.46
C VAL A 201 -17.64 -16.87 4.91
N GLN A 202 -17.31 -16.85 6.20
CA GLN A 202 -16.21 -16.02 6.68
C GLN A 202 -14.87 -16.73 6.46
N VAL A 203 -13.91 -16.03 5.87
CA VAL A 203 -12.55 -16.52 5.64
C VAL A 203 -11.55 -15.47 6.11
N GLN A 204 -10.52 -15.92 6.81
CA GLN A 204 -9.48 -15.06 7.37
C GLN A 204 -8.11 -15.58 6.95
N ASN A 205 -7.20 -14.67 6.66
CA ASN A 205 -5.79 -14.98 6.55
C ASN A 205 -5.02 -14.04 7.48
N GLU A 206 -4.68 -14.57 8.66
CA GLU A 206 -3.92 -13.88 9.70
C GLU A 206 -2.51 -13.50 9.23
N SER A 207 -1.89 -14.29 8.34
CA SER A 207 -0.54 -13.99 7.85
C SER A 207 -0.48 -12.75 6.95
N VAL A 208 -1.64 -12.33 6.43
CA VAL A 208 -1.75 -11.16 5.56
C VAL A 208 -2.85 -10.18 5.96
N GLY A 209 -3.34 -10.27 7.21
CA GLY A 209 -4.30 -9.32 7.78
C GLY A 209 -5.66 -9.24 7.09
N THR A 210 -6.05 -10.20 6.23
CA THR A 210 -7.33 -10.13 5.50
C THR A 210 -8.47 -10.85 6.20
N SER A 211 -9.68 -10.30 6.13
CA SER A 211 -10.90 -10.91 6.69
C SER A 211 -12.10 -10.58 5.80
N TYR A 212 -12.72 -11.61 5.22
CA TYR A 212 -13.85 -11.46 4.30
C TYR A 212 -15.06 -12.28 4.77
N GLU A 213 -16.27 -11.81 4.48
CA GLU A 213 -17.46 -12.66 4.34
C GLU A 213 -17.78 -12.83 2.86
N ALA A 214 -17.43 -13.98 2.30
CA ALA A 214 -17.66 -14.32 0.91
C ALA A 214 -19.12 -14.75 0.67
N PHE A 215 -19.70 -14.33 -0.47
CA PHE A 215 -21.05 -14.70 -0.88
C PHE A 215 -21.01 -15.62 -2.11
N ILE A 216 -21.10 -16.93 -1.87
CA ILE A 216 -21.02 -17.97 -2.90
C ILE A 216 -22.44 -18.33 -3.34
N ASP A 217 -22.75 -18.18 -4.63
CA ASP A 217 -24.05 -18.55 -5.19
C ASP A 217 -24.37 -20.02 -4.87
N ALA A 218 -25.47 -20.25 -4.17
CA ALA A 218 -25.84 -21.55 -3.63
C ALA A 218 -26.32 -22.55 -4.71
N HIS A 219 -26.31 -22.15 -5.98
CA HIS A 219 -26.68 -23.00 -7.10
C HIS A 219 -25.55 -23.27 -8.09
N SER A 220 -24.73 -22.25 -8.38
CA SER A 220 -23.64 -22.32 -9.35
C SER A 220 -22.26 -22.52 -8.71
N GLY A 221 -22.08 -22.13 -7.44
CA GLY A 221 -20.77 -22.11 -6.79
C GLY A 221 -19.88 -20.94 -7.18
N GLU A 222 -20.39 -19.97 -7.93
CA GLU A 222 -19.66 -18.74 -8.26
C GLU A 222 -19.60 -17.80 -7.06
N VAL A 223 -18.48 -17.10 -6.90
CA VAL A 223 -18.36 -16.02 -5.90
C VAL A 223 -19.02 -14.78 -6.49
N LEU A 224 -20.14 -14.35 -5.92
CA LEU A 224 -20.91 -13.23 -6.45
C LEU A 224 -20.41 -11.87 -5.92
N SER A 225 -20.00 -11.84 -4.66
CA SER A 225 -19.58 -10.64 -3.95
C SER A 225 -18.93 -11.06 -2.61
N ALA A 226 -18.48 -10.09 -1.83
CA ALA A 226 -18.02 -10.28 -0.46
C ALA A 226 -18.26 -9.01 0.36
N THR A 227 -18.18 -9.12 1.68
CA THR A 227 -17.92 -7.99 2.57
C THR A 227 -16.47 -8.07 3.00
N ASP A 228 -15.72 -6.98 2.81
CA ASP A 228 -14.40 -6.82 3.41
C ASP A 228 -14.57 -6.28 4.84
N PHE A 229 -13.98 -6.95 5.81
CA PHE A 229 -14.02 -6.54 7.21
C PHE A 229 -12.77 -5.76 7.64
N VAL A 230 -11.80 -5.60 6.74
CA VAL A 230 -10.56 -4.85 6.98
C VAL A 230 -10.75 -3.41 6.50
N SER A 231 -10.06 -2.47 7.15
CA SER A 231 -10.02 -1.08 6.72
C SER A 231 -8.83 -0.86 5.78
N ASP A 232 -9.10 -0.40 4.56
CA ASP A 232 -8.07 -0.04 3.59
C ASP A 232 -7.19 1.11 4.12
N SER A 233 -5.87 1.02 3.94
CA SER A 233 -4.96 2.15 4.16
C SER A 233 -4.76 2.91 2.85
N THR A 234 -4.89 4.23 2.90
CA THR A 234 -4.88 5.07 1.70
C THR A 234 -3.99 6.29 1.90
N PHE A 235 -3.08 6.55 0.97
CA PHE A 235 -2.13 7.65 1.02
C PHE A 235 -2.21 8.48 -0.25
N ARG A 236 -2.37 9.81 -0.14
CA ARG A 236 -2.05 10.70 -1.25
C ARG A 236 -0.56 11.05 -1.19
N GLY A 237 0.22 10.59 -2.15
CA GLY A 237 1.68 10.74 -2.13
C GLY A 237 2.32 10.52 -3.49
N LEU A 238 3.65 10.51 -3.48
CA LEU A 238 4.47 10.09 -4.60
C LEU A 238 4.72 8.58 -4.45
N SER A 239 4.30 7.76 -5.42
CA SER A 239 4.70 6.35 -5.41
C SER A 239 6.22 6.21 -5.44
N VAL A 240 6.73 5.09 -4.95
CA VAL A 240 8.17 4.91 -4.71
C VAL A 240 9.05 5.18 -5.94
N GLN A 241 8.54 4.97 -7.17
CA GLN A 241 9.28 5.27 -8.41
C GLN A 241 9.23 6.74 -8.86
N LYS A 242 8.41 7.58 -8.24
CA LYS A 242 8.34 9.02 -8.53
C LYS A 242 9.33 9.75 -7.65
N THR A 243 10.14 10.62 -8.26
CA THR A 243 11.19 11.33 -7.54
C THR A 243 10.62 12.48 -6.73
N ASN A 244 9.79 13.32 -7.34
CA ASN A 244 9.32 14.54 -6.68
C ASN A 244 7.95 15.01 -7.22
N LEU A 245 7.49 16.15 -6.72
CA LEU A 245 6.17 16.73 -7.04
C LEU A 245 5.91 16.95 -8.55
N ASP A 246 6.94 17.07 -9.40
CA ASP A 246 6.76 17.21 -10.84
C ASP A 246 6.18 15.94 -11.50
N ASP A 247 6.36 14.77 -10.88
CA ASP A 247 5.81 13.49 -11.33
C ASP A 247 4.31 13.31 -10.94
N GLY A 248 3.79 14.22 -10.12
CA GLY A 248 2.40 14.29 -9.70
C GLY A 248 2.02 13.32 -8.58
N LEU A 249 1.23 13.81 -7.63
CA LEU A 249 0.68 13.00 -6.54
C LEU A 249 -0.43 12.07 -7.03
N GLU A 250 -0.51 10.88 -6.43
CA GLU A 250 -1.56 9.90 -6.68
C GLU A 250 -2.13 9.33 -5.40
N LEU A 251 -3.27 8.65 -5.52
CA LEU A 251 -3.88 7.95 -4.41
C LEU A 251 -3.40 6.49 -4.43
N ILE A 252 -2.63 6.13 -3.42
CA ILE A 252 -2.05 4.81 -3.21
C ILE A 252 -2.93 4.09 -2.18
N VAL A 253 -3.36 2.87 -2.49
CA VAL A 253 -4.32 2.10 -1.70
C VAL A 253 -3.69 0.75 -1.36
N ASP A 254 -3.78 0.38 -0.09
CA ASP A 254 -3.24 -0.86 0.50
C ASP A 254 -1.81 -1.21 0.05
N PRO A 255 -0.84 -0.29 0.23
CA PRO A 255 0.52 -0.50 -0.26
C PRO A 255 1.34 -1.53 0.56
N GLU A 256 0.79 -2.03 1.67
CA GLU A 256 1.53 -2.78 2.68
C GLU A 256 1.87 -4.20 2.21
N ASP A 257 3.13 -4.62 2.36
CA ASP A 257 3.52 -6.01 2.12
C ASP A 257 3.51 -6.80 3.42
N PHE A 258 2.44 -7.56 3.64
CA PHE A 258 2.28 -8.32 4.89
C PHE A 258 3.33 -9.41 5.13
N ARG A 259 4.17 -9.78 4.15
CA ARG A 259 5.30 -10.69 4.41
C ARG A 259 6.38 -9.98 5.23
N ALA A 260 6.58 -8.69 4.97
CA ALA A 260 7.53 -7.84 5.67
C ALA A 260 6.89 -7.12 6.87
N SER A 261 5.63 -6.71 6.74
CA SER A 261 4.85 -6.00 7.76
C SER A 261 3.60 -6.81 8.18
N PRO A 262 3.73 -7.89 9.00
CA PRO A 262 2.62 -8.82 9.28
C PRO A 262 1.39 -8.19 9.93
N ASN A 263 1.58 -7.13 10.71
CA ASN A 263 0.49 -6.39 11.37
C ASN A 263 0.09 -5.12 10.60
N GLY A 264 0.53 -5.01 9.34
CA GLY A 264 0.43 -3.80 8.56
C GLY A 264 1.38 -2.69 9.02
N TRP A 265 1.24 -1.50 8.42
CA TRP A 265 2.12 -0.37 8.71
C TRP A 265 1.71 0.39 9.98
N ASN A 266 0.41 0.49 10.28
CA ASN A 266 -0.13 1.29 11.40
C ASN A 266 -0.36 0.44 12.66
N SER A 267 0.66 -0.32 13.10
CA SER A 267 0.64 -1.10 14.34
C SER A 267 1.91 -0.83 15.15
N LEU A 268 1.81 -0.45 16.42
CA LEU A 268 2.94 -0.17 17.30
C LEU A 268 2.71 -0.80 18.68
N ASP A 269 3.68 -1.58 19.17
CA ASP A 269 3.64 -2.25 20.48
C ASP A 269 2.34 -3.05 20.76
N GLY A 270 1.79 -3.68 19.70
CA GLY A 270 0.55 -4.45 19.76
C GLY A 270 -0.74 -3.61 19.78
N ALA A 271 -0.64 -2.30 19.62
CA ALA A 271 -1.77 -1.40 19.44
C ALA A 271 -1.95 -0.99 17.97
N ASN A 272 -3.20 -0.94 17.52
CA ASN A 272 -3.54 -0.36 16.22
C ASN A 272 -3.48 1.17 16.30
N MET A 273 -2.76 1.76 15.35
CA MET A 273 -2.56 3.19 15.23
C MET A 273 -3.49 3.77 14.17
N THR A 274 -3.76 5.07 14.25
CA THR A 274 -4.58 5.80 13.25
C THR A 274 -3.85 7.02 12.70
N ASP A 275 -2.56 7.10 12.99
CA ASP A 275 -1.63 8.15 12.61
C ASP A 275 -0.40 7.54 11.90
N THR A 276 0.53 8.38 11.46
CA THR A 276 1.79 7.95 10.79
C THR A 276 2.81 7.34 11.77
N SER A 277 2.37 6.39 12.59
CA SER A 277 3.14 5.67 13.59
C SER A 277 2.94 4.16 13.40
N GLY A 278 4.03 3.39 13.47
CA GLY A 278 4.02 1.99 13.08
C GLY A 278 5.25 1.21 13.55
N ASN A 279 5.24 -0.09 13.26
CA ASN A 279 6.29 -1.02 13.68
C ASN A 279 7.63 -0.66 13.03
N ASN A 280 7.61 -0.23 11.78
CA ASN A 280 8.82 0.00 10.98
C ASN A 280 9.31 1.44 11.15
N ALA A 281 8.38 2.40 11.23
CA ALA A 281 8.70 3.82 11.27
C ALA A 281 7.65 4.64 12.03
N ILE A 282 8.10 5.74 12.62
CA ILE A 282 7.28 6.77 13.26
C ILE A 282 7.65 8.12 12.64
N ILE A 283 6.68 8.77 11.99
CA ILE A 283 6.89 10.07 11.35
C ILE A 283 6.45 11.22 12.25
N LEU A 284 7.32 12.19 12.41
CA LEU A 284 7.17 13.33 13.31
C LEU A 284 7.26 14.64 12.51
N ALA A 285 6.70 15.72 13.05
CA ALA A 285 6.99 17.09 12.60
C ALA A 285 7.32 17.95 13.83
N LEU A 286 8.49 18.57 13.83
CA LEU A 286 8.96 19.37 14.97
C LEU A 286 8.58 20.83 14.80
N ASN A 287 7.81 21.38 15.74
CA ASN A 287 7.64 22.82 15.87
C ASN A 287 8.58 23.34 16.96
N THR A 288 9.34 24.38 16.65
CA THR A 288 10.50 24.86 17.42
C THR A 288 10.28 24.83 18.93
N THR A 289 11.23 24.20 19.64
CA THR A 289 11.38 24.04 21.11
C THR A 289 10.62 22.95 21.85
N GLU A 290 9.64 22.25 21.25
CA GLU A 290 9.05 21.03 21.85
C GLU A 290 9.00 19.89 20.83
N LEU A 291 9.40 18.68 21.27
CA LEU A 291 9.21 17.45 20.51
C LEU A 291 7.69 17.18 20.48
N PHE A 292 6.96 17.76 19.52
CA PHE A 292 5.62 17.29 19.21
C PHE A 292 5.74 15.86 18.67
N LEU A 293 5.64 14.91 19.59
CA LEU A 293 5.75 13.46 19.40
C LEU A 293 4.41 12.87 18.91
N GLU A 294 3.76 13.50 17.94
CA GLU A 294 2.47 13.02 17.44
C GLU A 294 2.54 12.81 15.92
N GLY A 295 2.29 11.56 15.50
CA GLY A 295 2.11 11.23 14.10
C GLY A 295 0.93 11.99 13.51
N GLN A 296 0.91 12.12 12.18
CA GLN A 296 -0.22 12.74 11.51
C GLN A 296 -1.42 11.80 11.54
N VAL A 297 -2.48 12.15 12.28
CA VAL A 297 -3.73 11.37 12.30
C VAL A 297 -4.40 11.40 10.93
N GLY A 298 -4.87 10.25 10.45
CA GLY A 298 -5.63 10.13 9.22
C GLY A 298 -7.03 10.75 9.32
N GLY A 299 -7.68 10.95 8.18
CA GLY A 299 -9.00 11.57 8.10
C GLY A 299 -10.03 10.85 8.97
N ASN A 300 -10.74 11.59 9.81
CA ASN A 300 -11.77 11.07 10.73
C ASN A 300 -11.30 9.92 11.66
N GLY A 301 -10.00 9.80 11.94
CA GLY A 301 -9.46 8.70 12.75
C GLY A 301 -9.45 7.34 12.03
N SER A 302 -9.46 7.36 10.69
CA SER A 302 -9.28 6.19 9.83
C SER A 302 -7.90 6.22 9.16
N LEU A 303 -7.47 5.11 8.53
CA LEU A 303 -6.21 5.01 7.79
C LEU A 303 -6.25 5.72 6.42
N THR A 304 -6.95 6.85 6.32
CA THR A 304 -7.04 7.67 5.10
C THR A 304 -6.17 8.92 5.25
N PHE A 305 -4.98 8.89 4.69
CA PHE A 305 -3.99 9.99 4.64
C PHE A 305 -4.06 10.71 3.29
N ASP A 306 -5.25 11.20 2.92
CA ASP A 306 -5.50 11.93 1.67
C ASP A 306 -5.29 13.44 1.85
N PHE A 307 -4.02 13.86 1.97
CA PHE A 307 -3.63 15.26 2.09
C PHE A 307 -3.11 15.80 0.76
N THR A 308 -3.67 16.94 0.32
CA THR A 308 -3.20 17.64 -0.90
C THR A 308 -1.97 18.50 -0.60
N TYR A 309 -1.02 18.54 -1.53
CA TYR A 309 0.12 19.45 -1.50
C TYR A 309 -0.07 20.59 -2.51
N ASP A 310 0.17 21.83 -2.10
CA ASP A 310 0.13 23.04 -2.93
C ASP A 310 1.52 23.67 -3.02
N SER A 311 2.22 23.44 -4.13
CA SER A 311 3.58 23.96 -4.38
C SER A 311 3.65 25.48 -4.55
N SER A 312 2.52 26.18 -4.60
CA SER A 312 2.50 27.66 -4.60
C SER A 312 2.60 28.25 -3.20
N LYS A 313 2.48 27.42 -2.16
CA LYS A 313 2.60 27.81 -0.76
C LYS A 313 3.94 27.38 -0.19
N ASP A 314 4.34 28.02 0.90
CA ASP A 314 5.47 27.57 1.68
C ASP A 314 5.22 26.14 2.21
N PRO A 315 6.23 25.25 2.23
CA PRO A 315 6.11 23.90 2.78
C PRO A 315 5.52 23.81 4.18
N THR A 316 5.68 24.86 4.99
CA THR A 316 5.15 24.94 6.36
C THR A 316 3.64 25.26 6.43
N ASP A 317 2.94 25.40 5.28
CA ASP A 317 1.47 25.38 5.28
C ASP A 317 0.99 24.05 5.89
N PRO A 318 0.02 24.07 6.83
CA PRO A 318 -0.38 22.85 7.55
C PRO A 318 -0.79 21.68 6.66
N ASN A 319 -1.41 21.94 5.49
CA ASN A 319 -1.77 20.86 4.57
C ASN A 319 -0.53 20.26 3.90
N ASN A 320 0.45 21.09 3.54
CA ASN A 320 1.72 20.64 2.97
C ASN A 320 2.52 19.82 3.97
N THR A 321 2.60 20.24 5.25
CA THR A 321 3.23 19.46 6.32
C THR A 321 2.53 18.11 6.55
N ASN A 322 1.20 18.05 6.44
CA ASN A 322 0.46 16.79 6.57
C ASN A 322 0.71 15.84 5.38
N ALA A 323 0.75 16.39 4.16
CA ALA A 323 1.12 15.63 2.96
C ALA A 323 2.57 15.12 3.04
N ALA A 324 3.51 15.93 3.52
CA ALA A 324 4.89 15.52 3.75
C ALA A 324 5.01 14.37 4.75
N ARG A 325 4.26 14.42 5.87
CA ARG A 325 4.23 13.32 6.85
C ARG A 325 3.65 12.02 6.26
N ALA A 326 2.56 12.12 5.51
CA ALA A 326 1.96 10.97 4.84
C ALA A 326 2.89 10.36 3.78
N ASN A 327 3.54 11.19 2.97
CA ASN A 327 4.51 10.73 1.96
C ASN A 327 5.71 10.05 2.62
N ALA A 328 6.30 10.65 3.66
CA ALA A 328 7.43 10.07 4.37
C ALA A 328 7.08 8.74 5.05
N PHE A 329 5.87 8.59 5.60
CA PHE A 329 5.42 7.32 6.19
C PHE A 329 5.29 6.23 5.11
N TYR A 330 4.69 6.58 3.97
CA TYR A 330 4.56 5.67 2.84
C TYR A 330 5.95 5.20 2.34
N ILE A 331 6.90 6.13 2.15
CA ILE A 331 8.24 5.78 1.64
C ILE A 331 9.06 5.01 2.66
N ALA A 332 9.02 5.38 3.94
CA ALA A 332 9.76 4.66 4.98
C ALA A 332 9.29 3.19 5.12
N ASN A 333 7.98 2.96 5.08
CA ASN A 333 7.45 1.59 5.13
C ASN A 333 7.66 0.83 3.82
N THR A 334 7.53 1.48 2.66
CA THR A 334 7.83 0.82 1.37
C THR A 334 9.30 0.40 1.31
N PHE A 335 10.21 1.26 1.77
CA PHE A 335 11.63 0.96 1.90
C PHE A 335 11.90 -0.23 2.81
N HIS A 336 11.28 -0.24 3.99
CA HIS A 336 11.33 -1.39 4.89
C HIS A 336 10.89 -2.66 4.16
N ASP A 337 9.71 -2.64 3.53
CA ASP A 337 9.11 -3.83 2.94
C ASP A 337 9.96 -4.41 1.81
N PHE A 338 10.42 -3.60 0.84
CA PHE A 338 11.26 -4.15 -0.23
C PHE A 338 12.63 -4.58 0.31
N THR A 339 13.29 -3.83 1.20
CA THR A 339 14.60 -4.26 1.71
C THR A 339 14.51 -5.53 2.57
N TYR A 340 13.40 -5.72 3.29
CA TYR A 340 13.09 -6.94 4.01
C TYR A 340 13.04 -8.15 3.07
N LEU A 341 12.31 -8.03 1.96
CA LEU A 341 12.20 -9.09 0.94
C LEU A 341 13.55 -9.48 0.34
N TYR A 342 14.51 -8.55 0.28
CA TYR A 342 15.87 -8.80 -0.21
C TYR A 342 16.87 -9.20 0.89
N GLY A 343 16.45 -9.29 2.15
CA GLY A 343 17.25 -9.88 3.23
C GLY A 343 17.59 -8.97 4.40
N PHE A 344 17.21 -7.69 4.37
CA PHE A 344 17.31 -6.79 5.53
C PHE A 344 16.18 -7.05 6.52
N THR A 345 16.28 -8.20 7.18
CA THR A 345 15.30 -8.76 8.13
C THR A 345 15.72 -8.50 9.58
N GLU A 346 14.93 -8.98 10.54
CA GLU A 346 15.19 -8.83 11.97
C GLU A 346 16.56 -9.41 12.37
N ASN A 347 16.91 -10.60 11.88
CA ASN A 347 18.25 -11.19 12.11
C ASN A 347 19.38 -10.46 11.39
N ALA A 348 19.04 -9.66 10.39
CA ALA A 348 19.97 -8.80 9.68
C ALA A 348 19.89 -7.34 10.16
N PHE A 349 19.40 -7.13 11.40
CA PHE A 349 19.46 -5.87 12.12
C PHE A 349 18.64 -4.75 11.48
N ASN A 350 17.46 -5.09 10.93
CA ASN A 350 16.52 -4.10 10.42
C ASN A 350 15.92 -3.22 11.54
N PHE A 351 15.06 -2.28 11.15
CA PHE A 351 14.44 -1.33 12.08
C PHE A 351 12.99 -1.72 12.34
N GLN A 352 12.71 -2.29 13.51
CA GLN A 352 11.38 -2.72 13.90
C GLN A 352 11.14 -2.54 15.42
N ALA A 353 9.98 -2.03 15.80
CA ALA A 353 9.58 -1.96 17.21
C ALA A 353 9.40 -3.38 17.81
N ASP A 354 8.69 -4.26 17.10
CA ASP A 354 8.54 -5.68 17.40
C ASP A 354 9.14 -6.54 16.28
N ASN A 355 9.98 -7.51 16.66
CA ASN A 355 10.63 -8.46 15.76
C ASN A 355 9.88 -9.78 15.64
N PHE A 356 8.72 -9.92 16.28
CA PHE A 356 7.85 -11.10 16.20
C PHE A 356 8.54 -12.41 16.60
N GLY A 357 9.58 -12.33 17.44
CA GLY A 357 10.42 -13.46 17.82
C GLY A 357 11.28 -14.03 16.69
N LYS A 358 11.45 -13.32 15.56
CA LYS A 358 12.26 -13.76 14.42
C LYS A 358 13.77 -13.55 14.61
N GLY A 359 14.17 -12.83 15.66
CA GLY A 359 15.56 -12.61 16.07
C GLY A 359 15.97 -11.13 16.02
N GLY A 360 17.28 -10.84 16.02
CA GLY A 360 17.77 -9.46 16.24
C GLY A 360 17.38 -8.86 17.59
N VAL A 361 17.53 -7.54 17.72
CA VAL A 361 17.06 -6.77 18.88
C VAL A 361 16.08 -5.70 18.40
N GLY A 362 14.79 -5.87 18.68
CA GLY A 362 13.76 -4.88 18.32
C GLY A 362 13.74 -3.66 19.24
N GLY A 363 12.67 -2.88 19.15
CA GLY A 363 12.51 -1.60 19.86
C GLY A 363 13.19 -0.44 19.13
N ASP A 364 13.41 -0.60 17.83
CA ASP A 364 14.21 0.32 17.03
C ASP A 364 13.57 0.74 15.70
N PRO A 365 12.29 1.19 15.69
CA PRO A 365 11.71 1.75 14.47
C PRO A 365 12.51 2.96 13.99
N VAL A 366 12.40 3.29 12.70
CA VAL A 366 12.95 4.56 12.20
C VAL A 366 12.11 5.72 12.73
N MET A 367 12.73 6.63 13.47
CA MET A 367 12.15 7.92 13.83
C MET A 367 12.48 8.94 12.74
N LEU A 368 11.51 9.34 11.93
CA LEU A 368 11.71 10.26 10.82
C LEU A 368 11.01 11.59 11.09
N SER A 369 11.76 12.68 11.21
CA SER A 369 11.18 14.03 11.28
C SER A 369 11.12 14.67 9.91
N VAL A 370 9.93 15.11 9.50
CA VAL A 370 9.78 16.02 8.36
C VAL A 370 9.98 17.46 8.80
N GLN A 371 10.47 18.31 7.89
CA GLN A 371 10.65 19.74 8.11
C GLN A 371 11.41 20.07 9.42
N ASP A 372 12.41 19.25 9.78
CA ASP A 372 13.13 19.40 11.04
C ASP A 372 13.83 20.78 11.09
N PRO A 373 13.62 21.60 12.12
CA PRO A 373 14.09 22.98 12.14
C PRO A 373 15.58 23.12 12.47
N ARG A 374 16.30 22.00 12.69
CA ARG A 374 17.72 22.03 13.07
C ARG A 374 18.66 22.43 11.95
N ASP A 375 18.26 22.23 10.69
CA ASP A 375 19.06 22.59 9.53
C ASP A 375 18.17 22.88 8.31
N THR A 376 18.79 23.24 7.20
CA THR A 376 18.16 23.49 5.89
C THR A 376 19.07 22.98 4.77
N ASN A 377 18.52 22.77 3.58
CA ASN A 377 19.26 22.37 2.38
C ASN A 377 20.06 21.06 2.54
N ASN A 378 19.52 20.13 3.32
CA ASN A 378 20.15 18.85 3.57
C ASN A 378 19.10 17.81 4.01
N ALA A 379 19.56 16.61 4.31
CA ALA A 379 18.90 15.65 5.17
C ALA A 379 19.98 14.85 5.92
N ASP A 380 19.59 14.07 6.94
CA ASP A 380 20.53 13.14 7.55
C ASP A 380 19.84 11.92 8.16
N PHE A 381 20.60 10.83 8.24
CA PHE A 381 20.25 9.64 9.01
C PHE A 381 21.34 9.30 10.02
N LYS A 382 20.94 9.21 11.29
CA LYS A 382 21.79 8.69 12.35
C LYS A 382 21.50 7.22 12.58
N THR A 383 22.40 6.37 12.08
CA THR A 383 22.38 4.92 12.33
C THR A 383 22.93 4.62 13.71
N LEU A 384 22.10 4.03 14.57
CA LEU A 384 22.51 3.49 15.87
C LEU A 384 22.60 1.95 15.79
N PRO A 385 23.31 1.30 16.74
CA PRO A 385 23.38 -0.16 16.79
C PRO A 385 22.00 -0.82 16.89
N ASP A 386 21.94 -2.12 16.58
CA ASP A 386 20.73 -2.95 16.71
C ASP A 386 20.04 -2.79 18.07
N GLY A 387 18.72 -2.63 18.08
CA GLY A 387 17.92 -2.32 19.27
C GLY A 387 17.90 -0.84 19.68
N GLN A 388 18.44 0.05 18.86
CA GLN A 388 18.28 1.51 19.02
C GLN A 388 17.72 2.16 17.75
N PRO A 389 16.69 3.01 17.86
CA PRO A 389 16.04 3.64 16.71
C PRO A 389 17.01 4.33 15.75
N GLY A 390 16.78 4.16 14.45
CA GLY A 390 17.36 5.03 13.43
C GLY A 390 16.71 6.41 13.51
N ILE A 391 17.49 7.49 13.39
CA ILE A 391 16.95 8.87 13.44
C ILE A 391 17.16 9.51 12.08
N CYS A 392 16.09 9.65 11.30
CA CYS A 392 16.07 10.33 10.01
C CYS A 392 15.53 11.75 10.17
N ARG A 393 16.19 12.73 9.57
CA ARG A 393 15.80 14.14 9.63
C ARG A 393 15.79 14.70 8.22
N MET A 394 14.61 15.09 7.78
CA MET A 394 14.40 15.74 6.49
C MET A 394 14.26 17.25 6.73
N PHE A 395 15.00 18.04 5.96
CA PHE A 395 14.99 19.50 6.10
C PHE A 395 14.29 20.19 4.93
N LEU A 396 13.94 21.46 5.16
CA LEU A 396 13.47 22.37 4.10
C LEU A 396 14.65 22.92 3.30
N TRP A 397 14.42 23.21 2.03
CA TRP A 397 15.41 23.71 1.09
C TRP A 397 15.05 25.12 0.62
N ASP A 398 15.99 26.06 0.68
CA ASP A 398 15.79 27.47 0.32
C ASP A 398 16.58 27.90 -0.93
N LYS A 399 16.85 26.95 -1.83
CA LYS A 399 17.56 27.17 -3.10
C LYS A 399 16.67 27.76 -4.22
N THR A 400 15.36 27.71 -4.05
CA THR A 400 14.34 28.12 -5.00
C THR A 400 13.57 29.36 -4.50
N LEU A 401 12.75 29.98 -5.36
CA LEU A 401 11.97 31.18 -4.99
C LEU A 401 10.97 30.89 -3.86
N ILE A 402 10.29 29.75 -3.93
CA ILE A 402 9.48 29.17 -2.86
C ILE A 402 10.29 28.01 -2.33
N ARG A 403 10.49 27.93 -1.01
CA ARG A 403 11.22 26.81 -0.39
C ARG A 403 10.61 25.48 -0.79
N GLU A 404 11.44 24.46 -0.93
CA GLU A 404 11.02 23.09 -1.24
C GLU A 404 11.11 22.22 0.03
N ASP A 405 10.32 21.15 0.06
CA ASP A 405 10.32 20.19 1.17
C ASP A 405 11.12 18.94 0.78
N GLY A 406 12.20 18.64 1.51
CA GLY A 406 12.98 17.43 1.28
C GLY A 406 12.16 16.14 1.46
N SER A 407 11.08 16.17 2.25
CA SER A 407 10.16 15.05 2.41
C SER A 407 9.21 14.82 1.23
N MET A 408 9.27 15.68 0.20
CA MET A 408 8.56 15.52 -1.07
C MET A 408 9.53 15.24 -2.24
N ASP A 409 10.75 14.80 -1.92
CA ASP A 409 11.72 14.21 -2.85
C ASP A 409 12.08 12.79 -2.36
N ASN A 410 11.45 11.78 -2.96
CA ASN A 410 11.57 10.38 -2.55
C ASN A 410 13.00 9.85 -2.68
N ALA A 411 13.80 10.37 -3.61
CA ALA A 411 15.20 9.95 -3.75
C ALA A 411 16.01 10.33 -2.51
N ILE A 412 15.73 11.49 -1.89
CA ILE A 412 16.40 11.93 -0.65
C ILE A 412 15.96 11.05 0.52
N ILE A 413 14.67 10.75 0.66
CA ILE A 413 14.20 9.88 1.76
C ILE A 413 14.84 8.48 1.66
N ILE A 414 14.84 7.87 0.46
CA ILE A 414 15.42 6.55 0.24
C ILE A 414 16.94 6.57 0.47
N HIS A 415 17.61 7.64 0.06
CA HIS A 415 19.03 7.86 0.37
C HIS A 415 19.28 7.81 1.88
N GLU A 416 18.53 8.59 2.67
CA GLU A 416 18.72 8.61 4.13
C GLU A 416 18.41 7.25 4.78
N LEU A 417 17.34 6.58 4.37
CA LEU A 417 17.01 5.25 4.90
C LEU A 417 18.09 4.21 4.56
N THR A 418 18.79 4.37 3.44
CA THR A 418 19.89 3.50 3.02
C THR A 418 21.15 3.69 3.87
N HIS A 419 21.40 4.87 4.43
CA HIS A 419 22.43 5.04 5.48
C HIS A 419 22.13 4.16 6.70
N GLY A 420 20.85 4.02 7.04
CA GLY A 420 20.39 3.06 8.05
C GLY A 420 20.76 1.62 7.71
N MET A 421 20.34 1.15 6.53
CA MET A 421 20.60 -0.21 6.05
C MET A 421 22.10 -0.52 5.95
N SER A 422 22.87 0.31 5.24
CA SER A 422 24.32 0.10 5.03
C SER A 422 25.11 0.13 6.33
N GLY A 423 24.76 1.03 7.26
CA GLY A 423 25.38 1.11 8.58
C GLY A 423 25.03 -0.09 9.48
N ARG A 424 23.81 -0.63 9.40
CA ARG A 424 23.40 -1.84 10.15
C ARG A 424 24.04 -3.10 9.59
N LEU A 425 24.03 -3.30 8.27
CA LEU A 425 24.59 -4.51 7.66
C LEU A 425 26.12 -4.56 7.75
N THR A 426 26.80 -3.44 7.47
CA THR A 426 28.28 -3.41 7.47
C THR A 426 28.80 -3.60 8.89
N GLY A 427 29.51 -4.70 9.14
CA GLY A 427 30.04 -5.01 10.46
C GLY A 427 28.99 -5.50 11.47
N GLY A 428 27.82 -5.94 11.01
CA GLY A 428 26.89 -6.78 11.76
C GLY A 428 26.18 -6.13 12.94
N GLY A 429 25.35 -5.12 12.68
CA GLY A 429 24.47 -4.47 13.65
C GLY A 429 25.15 -3.46 14.57
N THR A 430 26.46 -3.24 14.41
CA THR A 430 27.24 -2.35 15.29
C THR A 430 27.13 -0.86 14.94
N ALA A 431 26.70 -0.53 13.72
CA ALA A 431 26.61 0.84 13.19
C ALA A 431 27.91 1.66 13.29
N SER A 432 29.06 1.01 13.51
CA SER A 432 30.36 1.67 13.78
C SER A 432 31.37 1.49 12.64
N CYS A 433 30.96 0.82 11.56
CA CYS A 433 31.85 0.29 10.53
C CYS A 433 31.90 1.08 9.23
N LEU A 434 31.29 2.28 9.20
CA LEU A 434 31.42 3.26 8.13
C LEU A 434 31.92 4.60 8.71
N SER A 435 33.13 4.61 9.25
CA SER A 435 33.72 5.74 9.98
C SER A 435 34.94 6.38 9.31
N THR A 436 35.64 5.66 8.42
CA THR A 436 36.74 6.25 7.63
C THR A 436 36.15 7.08 6.49
N VAL A 437 36.92 8.05 5.97
CA VAL A 437 36.44 8.92 4.87
C VAL A 437 36.06 8.10 3.63
N GLU A 438 36.87 7.10 3.26
CA GLU A 438 36.57 6.20 2.14
C GLU A 438 35.32 5.34 2.39
N SER A 439 35.14 4.78 3.59
CA SER A 439 33.97 3.95 3.90
C SER A 439 32.68 4.76 4.06
N ARG A 440 32.77 5.99 4.58
CA ARG A 440 31.65 6.93 4.58
C ARG A 440 31.23 7.29 3.15
N GLY A 441 32.19 7.51 2.26
CA GLY A 441 31.89 7.74 0.85
C GLY A 441 31.24 6.53 0.18
N LEU A 442 31.65 5.30 0.51
CA LEU A 442 30.89 4.11 0.08
C LEU A 442 29.44 4.15 0.57
N GLY A 443 29.22 4.58 1.83
CA GLY A 443 27.90 4.86 2.41
C GLY A 443 27.04 5.76 1.54
N GLU A 444 27.55 6.95 1.24
CA GLU A 444 26.89 7.92 0.33
C GLU A 444 26.56 7.31 -1.04
N GLY A 445 27.48 6.53 -1.59
CA GLY A 445 27.31 5.91 -2.91
C GLY A 445 26.28 4.77 -2.93
N TRP A 446 26.19 3.96 -1.88
CA TRP A 446 25.12 2.95 -1.75
C TRP A 446 23.76 3.62 -1.61
N SER A 447 23.69 4.71 -0.84
CA SER A 447 22.46 5.48 -0.64
C SER A 447 21.91 6.06 -1.94
N ASP A 448 22.78 6.66 -2.76
CA ASP A 448 22.37 7.12 -4.10
C ASP A 448 22.01 5.96 -5.04
N ALA A 449 22.69 4.81 -4.96
CA ALA A 449 22.41 3.66 -5.82
C ALA A 449 21.07 2.96 -5.50
N VAL A 450 20.67 2.87 -4.23
CA VAL A 450 19.36 2.33 -3.84
C VAL A 450 18.23 3.33 -4.18
N ALA A 451 18.49 4.63 -4.00
CA ALA A 451 17.58 5.66 -4.49
C ALA A 451 17.40 5.55 -6.01
N GLU A 452 18.48 5.41 -6.77
CA GLU A 452 18.39 5.17 -8.22
C GLU A 452 17.57 3.92 -8.55
N TRP A 453 17.90 2.79 -7.94
CA TRP A 453 17.25 1.50 -8.20
C TRP A 453 15.72 1.61 -8.05
N ALA A 454 15.25 2.31 -7.03
CA ALA A 454 13.83 2.51 -6.76
C ALA A 454 13.12 3.37 -7.83
N HIS A 455 13.83 4.21 -8.58
CA HIS A 455 13.28 5.14 -9.57
C HIS A 455 13.43 4.69 -11.02
N GLN A 456 14.23 3.65 -11.29
CA GLN A 456 14.30 3.05 -12.61
C GLN A 456 13.00 2.26 -12.90
N THR A 457 12.42 2.46 -14.08
CA THR A 457 11.06 1.99 -14.43
C THR A 457 11.00 1.14 -15.71
N SER A 458 12.16 0.83 -16.30
CA SER A 458 12.21 0.04 -17.53
C SER A 458 13.60 -0.55 -17.77
N ALA A 459 13.70 -1.48 -18.72
CA ALA A 459 14.98 -2.02 -19.21
C ALA A 459 15.89 -0.96 -19.85
N GLN A 460 15.34 0.19 -20.28
CA GLN A 460 16.16 1.33 -20.69
C GLN A 460 16.60 2.10 -19.44
N VAL A 461 17.77 1.77 -18.91
CA VAL A 461 18.37 2.47 -17.78
C VAL A 461 18.69 3.92 -18.17
N LYS A 462 18.15 4.87 -17.41
CA LYS A 462 18.32 6.31 -17.65
C LYS A 462 19.43 6.86 -16.75
N ASP A 463 20.07 7.92 -17.20
CA ASP A 463 20.92 8.73 -16.33
C ASP A 463 20.11 9.21 -15.12
N PHE A 464 20.71 9.16 -13.94
CA PHE A 464 20.05 9.52 -12.69
C PHE A 464 20.65 10.79 -12.09
N VAL A 465 19.77 11.68 -11.60
CA VAL A 465 20.15 12.96 -10.99
C VAL A 465 19.36 13.14 -9.71
N VAL A 466 20.07 13.29 -8.59
CA VAL A 466 19.48 13.41 -7.26
C VAL A 466 19.14 14.87 -6.94
N GLY A 467 17.97 15.12 -6.35
CA GLY A 467 17.61 16.42 -5.77
C GLY A 467 17.41 17.56 -6.77
N VAL A 468 16.99 17.26 -8.01
CA VAL A 468 16.77 18.27 -9.07
C VAL A 468 15.82 19.38 -8.61
N ARG A 469 14.71 18.99 -7.98
CA ARG A 469 13.67 19.93 -7.55
C ARG A 469 14.14 20.81 -6.40
N VAL A 470 14.63 20.18 -5.32
CA VAL A 470 15.03 20.90 -4.10
C VAL A 470 16.23 21.83 -4.31
N GLU A 471 17.12 21.49 -5.23
CA GLU A 471 18.28 22.32 -5.60
C GLU A 471 17.92 23.41 -6.62
N GLY A 472 16.78 23.28 -7.31
CA GLY A 472 16.29 24.26 -8.28
C GLY A 472 17.11 24.34 -9.58
N LYS A 473 17.92 23.31 -9.90
CA LYS A 473 18.74 23.26 -11.12
C LYS A 473 18.76 21.86 -11.74
N PRO A 474 18.82 21.74 -13.09
CA PRO A 474 18.73 20.44 -13.76
C PRO A 474 19.81 19.41 -13.39
N GLY A 475 20.97 19.87 -12.91
CA GLY A 475 22.08 19.00 -12.50
C GLY A 475 21.96 18.42 -11.10
N GLY A 476 20.93 18.82 -10.32
CA GLY A 476 20.76 18.31 -8.95
C GLY A 476 21.92 18.63 -8.02
N ILE A 477 22.04 17.85 -6.94
CA ILE A 477 22.99 18.13 -5.85
C ILE A 477 24.40 17.55 -6.06
N ARG A 478 24.54 16.56 -6.96
CA ARG A 478 25.83 15.91 -7.25
C ARG A 478 26.59 16.64 -8.37
N SER A 479 27.89 16.41 -8.48
CA SER A 479 28.75 17.10 -9.45
C SER A 479 28.47 16.69 -10.90
N GLN A 480 28.04 15.44 -11.12
CA GLN A 480 27.74 14.86 -12.43
C GLN A 480 26.55 13.89 -12.33
N PRO A 481 25.67 13.78 -13.36
CA PRO A 481 24.68 12.72 -13.42
C PRO A 481 25.33 11.33 -13.31
N TYR A 482 24.65 10.36 -12.72
CA TYR A 482 25.08 8.96 -12.83
C TYR A 482 24.75 8.46 -14.22
N SER A 483 25.78 7.96 -14.92
CA SER A 483 25.66 7.64 -16.34
C SER A 483 26.62 6.54 -16.77
N VAL A 484 26.14 5.68 -17.66
CA VAL A 484 26.98 4.73 -18.40
C VAL A 484 27.87 5.43 -19.44
N ASP A 485 27.51 6.63 -19.89
CA ASP A 485 28.33 7.40 -20.83
C ASP A 485 29.54 8.00 -20.09
N PRO A 486 30.78 7.58 -20.42
CA PRO A 486 31.98 8.07 -19.75
C PRO A 486 32.33 9.53 -20.08
N THR A 487 31.58 10.18 -20.98
CA THR A 487 31.68 11.62 -21.29
C THR A 487 30.70 12.45 -20.48
N VAL A 488 29.60 11.85 -20.00
CA VAL A 488 28.64 12.48 -19.07
C VAL A 488 29.14 12.34 -17.63
N ASN A 489 29.52 11.13 -17.23
CA ASN A 489 30.18 10.89 -15.95
C ASN A 489 31.61 10.38 -16.12
N THR A 490 32.57 11.24 -15.79
CA THR A 490 34.00 11.02 -16.00
C THR A 490 34.71 10.38 -14.82
N LEU A 491 34.03 10.23 -13.67
CA LEU A 491 34.64 9.81 -12.40
C LEU A 491 35.19 8.37 -12.46
N ARG A 492 36.32 8.16 -11.79
CA ARG A 492 37.10 6.90 -11.73
C ARG A 492 37.69 6.69 -10.35
N TYR A 493 38.11 5.45 -10.08
CA TYR A 493 38.77 5.10 -8.80
C TYR A 493 40.00 5.98 -8.48
N SER A 494 40.72 6.48 -9.48
CA SER A 494 41.85 7.39 -9.26
C SER A 494 41.48 8.75 -8.67
N ASP A 495 40.25 9.19 -8.87
CA ASP A 495 39.82 10.53 -8.46
C ASP A 495 39.74 10.64 -6.94
N LEU A 496 39.51 9.51 -6.24
CA LEU A 496 39.58 9.41 -4.77
C LEU A 496 40.89 9.96 -4.18
N ALA A 497 41.98 9.97 -4.95
CA ALA A 497 43.25 10.54 -4.48
C ALA A 497 43.18 12.04 -4.15
N LEU A 498 42.16 12.74 -4.64
CA LEU A 498 41.97 14.19 -4.53
C LEU A 498 40.72 14.57 -3.73
N LEU A 499 39.89 13.60 -3.34
CA LEU A 499 38.61 13.83 -2.67
C LEU A 499 38.76 13.57 -1.17
N GLU A 500 38.28 14.51 -0.36
CA GLU A 500 38.35 14.45 1.12
C GLU A 500 36.95 14.44 1.76
N GLU A 501 35.91 14.69 0.97
CA GLU A 501 34.52 14.83 1.40
C GLU A 501 33.73 13.56 1.02
N PRO A 502 32.98 12.94 1.95
CA PRO A 502 32.28 11.68 1.70
C PRO A 502 31.30 11.70 0.52
N HIS A 503 30.52 12.76 0.30
CA HIS A 503 29.59 12.82 -0.82
C HIS A 503 30.34 12.84 -2.16
N ASP A 504 31.40 13.65 -2.27
CA ASP A 504 32.24 13.67 -3.48
C ASP A 504 32.81 12.26 -3.78
N ILE A 505 33.26 11.55 -2.74
CA ILE A 505 33.74 10.16 -2.87
C ILE A 505 32.59 9.21 -3.26
N GLY A 506 31.42 9.41 -2.67
CA GLY A 506 30.22 8.63 -2.94
C GLY A 506 29.75 8.72 -4.37
N GLU A 507 29.90 9.87 -5.02
CA GLU A 507 29.58 10.02 -6.45
C GLU A 507 30.39 9.05 -7.33
N VAL A 508 31.64 8.77 -6.96
CA VAL A 508 32.47 7.80 -7.68
C VAL A 508 31.91 6.39 -7.51
N TRP A 509 31.49 6.02 -6.29
CA TRP A 509 30.94 4.69 -6.01
C TRP A 509 29.55 4.49 -6.61
N ALA A 510 28.64 5.46 -6.43
CA ALA A 510 27.30 5.44 -7.02
C ALA A 510 27.38 5.31 -8.54
N ASN A 511 28.27 6.05 -9.22
CA ASN A 511 28.43 5.90 -10.66
C ASN A 511 28.96 4.51 -11.06
N MET A 512 29.85 3.90 -10.27
CA MET A 512 30.25 2.50 -10.51
C MET A 512 29.06 1.55 -10.38
N LEU A 513 28.23 1.73 -9.35
CA LEU A 513 27.03 0.93 -9.13
C LEU A 513 25.95 1.15 -10.21
N HIS A 514 25.77 2.37 -10.69
CA HIS A 514 24.92 2.69 -11.85
C HIS A 514 25.33 1.87 -13.07
N ASN A 515 26.65 1.81 -13.34
CA ASN A 515 27.17 1.02 -14.46
C ASN A 515 26.99 -0.50 -14.23
N VAL A 516 27.04 -0.97 -12.98
CA VAL A 516 26.76 -2.38 -12.63
C VAL A 516 25.27 -2.69 -12.83
N TYR A 517 24.39 -1.83 -12.33
CA TYR A 517 22.94 -1.94 -12.51
C TYR A 517 22.58 -2.00 -14.00
N ALA A 518 23.07 -1.05 -14.79
CA ALA A 518 22.82 -0.99 -16.22
C ALA A 518 23.30 -2.25 -16.96
N ALA A 519 24.49 -2.75 -16.62
CA ALA A 519 25.03 -3.95 -17.24
C ALA A 519 24.24 -5.22 -16.87
N LEU A 520 23.78 -5.34 -15.62
CA LEU A 520 22.94 -6.45 -15.19
C LEU A 520 21.57 -6.40 -15.88
N VAL A 521 20.97 -5.21 -16.00
CA VAL A 521 19.68 -5.02 -16.69
C VAL A 521 19.80 -5.29 -18.19
N ASP A 522 20.92 -4.93 -18.83
CA ASP A 522 21.17 -5.25 -20.24
C ASP A 522 21.32 -6.77 -20.46
N GLU A 523 21.99 -7.48 -19.54
CA GLU A 523 22.19 -8.93 -19.63
C GLU A 523 20.91 -9.72 -19.31
N HIS A 524 20.18 -9.34 -18.25
CA HIS A 524 19.10 -10.15 -17.67
C HIS A 524 17.71 -9.56 -17.82
N GLY A 525 17.58 -8.38 -18.42
CA GLY A 525 16.31 -7.65 -18.51
C GLY A 525 15.93 -6.92 -17.21
N PHE A 526 14.71 -6.38 -17.20
CA PHE A 526 14.16 -5.61 -16.09
C PHE A 526 12.84 -6.25 -15.62
N SER A 527 12.70 -6.40 -14.31
CA SER A 527 11.46 -6.87 -13.67
C SER A 527 10.62 -5.67 -13.22
N ASP A 528 9.39 -5.59 -13.72
CA ASP A 528 8.39 -4.61 -13.29
C ASP A 528 7.87 -4.88 -11.86
N THR A 529 8.13 -6.07 -11.31
CA THR A 529 7.68 -6.48 -9.98
C THR A 529 8.80 -6.54 -8.96
N ALA A 530 10.01 -6.06 -9.27
CA ALA A 530 11.19 -6.18 -8.40
C ALA A 530 11.00 -5.60 -6.98
N LEU A 531 10.10 -4.62 -6.81
CA LEU A 531 9.76 -4.05 -5.49
C LEU A 531 8.97 -5.01 -4.59
N THR A 532 8.24 -5.96 -5.16
CA THR A 532 7.36 -6.88 -4.43
C THR A 532 7.67 -8.35 -4.70
N ASP A 533 8.55 -8.66 -5.65
CA ASP A 533 9.01 -10.02 -5.93
C ASP A 533 10.54 -10.06 -6.05
N PRO A 534 11.25 -10.51 -5.00
CA PRO A 534 12.70 -10.63 -5.02
C PRO A 534 13.17 -11.93 -5.66
N THR A 535 12.28 -12.80 -6.16
CA THR A 535 12.65 -14.16 -6.62
C THR A 535 13.07 -14.21 -8.09
N GLY A 536 12.88 -13.11 -8.81
CA GLY A 536 13.26 -12.95 -10.21
C GLY A 536 14.77 -13.09 -10.47
N SER A 537 15.10 -13.38 -11.72
CA SER A 537 16.48 -13.41 -12.21
C SER A 537 16.84 -12.17 -13.03
N GLU A 538 15.92 -11.21 -13.17
CA GLU A 538 16.12 -9.98 -13.92
C GLU A 538 17.18 -9.08 -13.26
N GLY A 539 17.83 -8.25 -14.07
CA GLY A 539 19.05 -7.54 -13.67
C GLY A 539 18.87 -6.57 -12.50
N ASN A 540 17.71 -5.93 -12.40
CA ASN A 540 17.38 -5.07 -11.26
C ASN A 540 17.14 -5.88 -9.97
N VAL A 541 16.59 -7.10 -10.06
CA VAL A 541 16.46 -8.01 -8.90
C VAL A 541 17.85 -8.50 -8.48
N VAL A 542 18.65 -8.97 -9.44
CA VAL A 542 20.04 -9.42 -9.18
C VAL A 542 20.85 -8.30 -8.53
N PHE A 543 20.80 -7.08 -9.07
CA PHE A 543 21.54 -5.94 -8.54
C PHE A 543 21.26 -5.70 -7.06
N LEU A 544 19.99 -5.65 -6.65
CA LEU A 544 19.65 -5.32 -5.27
C LEU A 544 20.05 -6.45 -4.29
N HIS A 545 19.92 -7.71 -4.70
CA HIS A 545 20.45 -8.84 -3.93
C HIS A 545 21.97 -8.73 -3.73
N LEU A 546 22.71 -8.47 -4.81
CA LEU A 546 24.17 -8.34 -4.74
C LEU A 546 24.61 -7.17 -3.87
N LEU A 547 23.87 -6.06 -3.91
CA LEU A 547 24.13 -4.88 -3.08
C LEU A 547 23.94 -5.22 -1.60
N ILE A 548 22.79 -5.77 -1.21
CA ILE A 548 22.46 -6.08 0.19
C ILE A 548 23.35 -7.20 0.75
N ASP A 549 23.58 -8.27 0.00
CA ASP A 549 24.52 -9.32 0.39
C ASP A 549 25.96 -8.79 0.50
N GLY A 550 26.37 -7.94 -0.43
CA GLY A 550 27.68 -7.31 -0.41
C GLY A 550 27.89 -6.44 0.83
N LEU A 551 26.86 -5.70 1.26
CA LEU A 551 26.87 -4.95 2.52
C LEU A 551 27.09 -5.87 3.73
N ALA A 552 26.42 -7.02 3.78
CA ALA A 552 26.58 -8.01 4.86
C ALA A 552 27.97 -8.69 4.85
N LEU A 553 28.59 -8.86 3.68
CA LEU A 553 29.92 -9.45 3.52
C LEU A 553 31.07 -8.48 3.81
N ASN A 554 30.82 -7.17 3.75
CA ASN A 554 31.87 -6.16 3.90
C ASN A 554 32.61 -6.26 5.24
N PRO A 555 33.94 -6.12 5.25
CA PRO A 555 34.67 -5.92 6.51
C PRO A 555 34.31 -4.56 7.11
N CYS A 556 34.65 -4.38 8.38
CA CYS A 556 34.51 -3.07 9.03
C CYS A 556 35.42 -2.02 8.37
N ASN A 557 34.86 -0.86 8.01
CA ASN A 557 35.52 0.21 7.25
C ASN A 557 36.13 -0.27 5.92
N PRO A 558 35.29 -0.77 5.00
CA PRO A 558 35.78 -1.29 3.72
C PRO A 558 36.38 -0.17 2.86
N THR A 559 37.35 -0.55 2.04
CA THR A 559 37.85 0.23 0.90
C THR A 559 37.07 -0.12 -0.37
N PHE A 560 37.17 0.70 -1.42
CA PHE A 560 36.48 0.44 -2.70
C PHE A 560 36.81 -0.95 -3.29
N PRO A 561 38.09 -1.41 -3.36
CA PRO A 561 38.39 -2.76 -3.83
C PRO A 561 37.73 -3.85 -2.97
N GLN A 562 37.65 -3.67 -1.65
CA GLN A 562 36.99 -4.64 -0.76
C GLN A 562 35.47 -4.66 -0.96
N ALA A 563 34.83 -3.50 -1.14
CA ALA A 563 33.41 -3.40 -1.42
C ALA A 563 33.04 -4.02 -2.78
N ARG A 564 33.87 -3.81 -3.81
CA ARG A 564 33.76 -4.52 -5.08
C ARG A 564 33.86 -6.04 -4.88
N ASP A 565 34.91 -6.49 -4.19
CA ASP A 565 35.13 -7.92 -3.98
C ASP A 565 33.97 -8.56 -3.20
N ALA A 566 33.35 -7.83 -2.26
CA ALA A 566 32.16 -8.27 -1.54
C ALA A 566 30.94 -8.45 -2.47
N ILE A 567 30.70 -7.53 -3.41
CA ILE A 567 29.62 -7.65 -4.40
C ILE A 567 29.85 -8.85 -5.34
N ILE A 568 31.08 -9.05 -5.81
CA ILE A 568 31.43 -10.20 -6.66
C ILE A 568 31.32 -11.52 -5.87
N GLN A 569 31.70 -11.50 -4.59
CA GLN A 569 31.54 -12.66 -3.71
C GLN A 569 30.07 -12.98 -3.40
N ALA A 570 29.20 -11.95 -3.30
CA ALA A 570 27.77 -12.14 -3.18
C ALA A 570 27.20 -12.88 -4.41
N ASP A 571 27.66 -12.52 -5.61
CA ASP A 571 27.27 -13.21 -6.85
C ASP A 571 27.71 -14.67 -6.85
N GLN A 572 28.93 -14.94 -6.38
CA GLN A 572 29.42 -16.30 -6.24
C GLN A 572 28.59 -17.14 -5.26
N VAL A 573 28.08 -16.54 -4.18
CA VAL A 573 27.29 -17.24 -3.15
C VAL A 573 25.85 -17.46 -3.61
N ARG A 574 25.22 -16.44 -4.19
CA ARG A 574 23.79 -16.45 -4.52
C ARG A 574 23.50 -17.04 -5.89
N TYR A 575 24.31 -16.67 -6.89
CA TYR A 575 24.10 -17.00 -8.29
C TYR A 575 25.21 -17.90 -8.87
N ASN A 576 25.99 -18.55 -8.00
CA ASN A 576 27.10 -19.42 -8.39
C ASN A 576 28.17 -18.77 -9.29
N GLY A 577 28.27 -17.43 -9.28
CA GLY A 577 29.28 -16.69 -10.05
C GLY A 577 28.87 -16.42 -11.49
N GLU A 578 27.59 -16.56 -11.84
CA GLU A 578 27.07 -16.33 -13.19
C GLU A 578 27.43 -14.94 -13.75
N ASN A 579 27.52 -13.93 -12.87
CA ASN A 579 27.79 -12.54 -13.26
C ASN A 579 29.24 -12.12 -13.02
N GLU A 580 30.12 -12.99 -12.51
CA GLU A 580 31.47 -12.66 -12.07
C GLU A 580 32.24 -11.84 -13.13
N CYS A 581 32.27 -12.33 -14.37
CA CYS A 581 33.01 -11.68 -15.43
C CYS A 581 32.38 -10.36 -15.91
N LEU A 582 31.04 -10.25 -15.87
CA LEU A 582 30.33 -9.01 -16.15
C LEU A 582 30.71 -7.94 -15.12
N LEU A 583 30.59 -8.28 -13.83
CA LEU A 583 30.94 -7.39 -12.71
C LEU A 583 32.39 -6.91 -12.78
N TRP A 584 33.35 -7.83 -12.98
CA TRP A 584 34.76 -7.49 -13.12
C TRP A 584 35.02 -6.50 -14.25
N ARG A 585 34.42 -6.72 -15.43
CA ARG A 585 34.58 -5.83 -16.59
C ARG A 585 34.01 -4.44 -16.31
N VAL A 586 32.85 -4.38 -15.68
CA VAL A 586 32.19 -3.10 -15.34
C VAL A 586 33.03 -2.30 -14.35
N PHE A 587 33.45 -2.88 -13.23
CA PHE A 587 34.32 -2.19 -12.26
C PHE A 587 35.66 -1.78 -12.87
N ALA A 588 36.29 -2.66 -13.67
CA ALA A 588 37.52 -2.34 -14.40
C ALA A 588 37.35 -1.18 -15.38
N SER A 589 36.18 -1.03 -16.02
CA SER A 589 35.89 0.08 -16.94
C SER A 589 35.96 1.46 -16.26
N ARG A 590 35.69 1.51 -14.94
CA ARG A 590 35.79 2.68 -14.07
C ARG A 590 37.07 2.73 -13.22
N GLY A 591 38.05 1.88 -13.55
CA GLY A 591 39.37 1.88 -12.94
C GLY A 591 39.52 1.02 -11.68
N LEU A 592 38.48 0.28 -11.29
CA LEU A 592 38.48 -0.59 -10.11
C LEU A 592 38.69 -2.07 -10.50
N GLY A 593 39.64 -2.34 -11.40
CA GLY A 593 40.01 -3.68 -11.85
C GLY A 593 40.81 -4.50 -10.83
N LEU A 594 41.20 -5.72 -11.20
CA LEU A 594 41.79 -6.73 -10.31
C LEU A 594 42.94 -6.24 -9.43
N ARG A 595 43.78 -5.34 -9.93
CA ARG A 595 44.95 -4.80 -9.20
C ARG A 595 44.78 -3.36 -8.74
N ALA A 596 43.57 -2.82 -8.79
CA ALA A 596 43.28 -1.48 -8.31
C ALA A 596 43.61 -1.37 -6.81
N GLY A 597 44.29 -0.29 -6.43
CA GLY A 597 44.63 -0.01 -5.05
C GLY A 597 45.43 1.28 -4.92
N ARG A 598 45.42 1.88 -3.72
CA ARG A 598 46.04 3.18 -3.44
C ARG A 598 45.60 4.25 -4.45
N PHE A 599 44.31 4.24 -4.81
CA PHE A 599 43.69 5.20 -5.73
C PHE A 599 44.38 5.24 -7.10
N ARG A 600 44.85 4.07 -7.58
CA ARG A 600 45.37 3.92 -8.94
C ARG A 600 44.42 3.06 -9.75
N ASN A 601 44.04 3.58 -10.91
CA ASN A 601 43.22 2.85 -11.86
C ASN A 601 43.93 1.57 -12.31
N ASP A 602 43.19 0.47 -12.32
CA ASP A 602 43.55 -0.76 -13.03
C ASP A 602 42.36 -1.19 -13.89
N ARG A 603 42.66 -1.67 -15.09
CA ARG A 603 41.65 -2.16 -16.04
C ARG A 603 41.72 -3.67 -16.26
N SER A 604 42.54 -4.37 -15.48
CA SER A 604 42.66 -5.82 -15.64
C SER A 604 41.48 -6.54 -15.00
N VAL A 605 41.12 -7.66 -15.59
CA VAL A 605 40.11 -8.60 -15.11
C VAL A 605 40.77 -9.96 -14.89
N PRO A 606 40.13 -10.89 -14.14
CA PRO A 606 40.60 -12.27 -14.04
C PRO A 606 40.82 -12.93 -15.40
N ALA A 607 41.77 -13.85 -15.49
CA ALA A 607 42.16 -14.46 -16.77
C ALA A 607 41.02 -15.22 -17.48
N ASN A 608 40.07 -15.77 -16.71
CA ASN A 608 38.86 -16.42 -17.20
C ASN A 608 37.81 -15.43 -17.74
N CYS A 609 37.99 -14.13 -17.53
CA CYS A 609 37.06 -13.06 -17.95
C CYS A 609 37.58 -12.19 -19.09
N VAL A 610 38.76 -12.52 -19.65
CA VAL A 610 39.38 -11.81 -20.78
C VAL A 610 38.64 -12.07 -22.08
#